data_AF-A0A9P5J851-F1
#
_entry.id   AF-A0A9P5J851-F1
#
_cell.length_a   1.000
_cell.length_b   1.000
_cell.length_c   1.000
_cell.angle_alpha   90.00
_cell.angle_beta   90.00
_cell.angle_gamma   90.00
#
_symmetry.space_group_name_H-M   'P 1'
#
loop_
_entity.id
_entity.type
_entity.pdbx_description
1 polymer ?
#
loop_
_entity_poly.entity_id
_entity_poly.type
_entity_poly.pdbx_seq_one_letter_code
_entity_poly.pdbx_strand_id
1 'polypeptide(L)'
;MALKVYSETKEPYLQLAAPFEHIRITAPRLSDVPLMAKMLNSHSVWPFLSAPTYPYSEEAVRETISARQLPSCEKAWSEIRDKVIAGDKDYVARSMPVMSVREVLEDGSEVYRGDAWVNRSWYHEVEDLDERRKAEEENLAKEAGDPTIMWALACEYTLLPSLATF
;
A
#
# COMPACT_ATOMS: atom_id res chain seq x y z
N MET A 1 -1.08 -12.08 8.94
CA MET A 1 -2.36 -11.75 8.27
C MET A 1 -2.32 -12.41 6.90
N ALA A 2 -3.35 -13.19 6.53
CA ALA A 2 -3.36 -13.90 5.25
C ALA A 2 -4.03 -13.04 4.17
N LEU A 3 -3.52 -13.13 2.94
CA LEU A 3 -4.14 -12.53 1.77
C LEU A 3 -5.44 -13.27 1.43
N LYS A 4 -6.52 -12.53 1.23
CA LYS A 4 -7.83 -13.04 0.85
C LYS A 4 -8.16 -12.61 -0.58
N VAL A 5 -9.18 -13.21 -1.18
CA VAL A 5 -9.61 -12.93 -2.56
C VAL A 5 -11.13 -12.75 -2.59
N TYR A 6 -11.62 -11.70 -3.25
CA TYR A 6 -13.05 -11.52 -3.46
C TYR A 6 -13.62 -12.65 -4.32
N SER A 7 -14.79 -13.17 -3.95
CA SER A 7 -15.46 -14.23 -4.71
C SER A 7 -15.86 -13.79 -6.11
N GLU A 8 -16.29 -12.54 -6.27
CA GLU A 8 -16.83 -12.00 -7.53
C GLU A 8 -15.72 -11.49 -8.45
N THR A 9 -14.91 -10.54 -7.99
CA THR A 9 -13.89 -9.87 -8.81
C THR A 9 -12.58 -10.64 -8.93
N LYS A 10 -12.35 -11.61 -8.04
CA LYS A 10 -11.06 -12.32 -7.89
C LYS A 10 -9.88 -11.40 -7.55
N GLU A 11 -10.16 -10.18 -7.11
CA GLU A 11 -9.15 -9.24 -6.62
C GLU A 11 -8.64 -9.65 -5.23
N PRO A 12 -7.34 -9.44 -4.95
CA PRO A 12 -6.79 -9.69 -3.63
C PRO A 12 -7.15 -8.56 -2.64
N TYR A 13 -7.29 -8.91 -1.36
CA TYR A 13 -7.39 -7.95 -0.27
C TYR A 13 -6.75 -8.49 1.02
N LEU A 14 -6.24 -7.59 1.86
CA LEU A 14 -5.91 -7.87 3.25
C LEU A 14 -7.04 -7.34 4.12
N GLN A 15 -7.44 -8.11 5.12
CA GLN A 15 -8.41 -7.65 6.13
C GLN A 15 -7.70 -7.53 7.47
N LEU A 16 -7.86 -6.39 8.13
CA LEU A 16 -7.28 -6.20 9.45
C LEU A 16 -7.95 -7.14 10.47
N ALA A 17 -7.21 -7.46 11.53
CA ALA A 17 -7.73 -8.28 12.62
C ALA A 17 -8.62 -7.44 13.54
N ALA A 18 -9.34 -8.12 14.44
CA ALA A 18 -10.12 -7.49 15.51
C ALA A 18 -9.32 -6.39 16.23
N PRO A 19 -9.92 -5.21 16.50
CA PRO A 19 -11.32 -4.81 16.26
C PRO A 19 -11.57 -4.11 14.89
N PHE A 20 -10.62 -4.18 13.96
CA PHE A 20 -10.64 -3.43 12.71
C PHE A 20 -11.06 -4.28 11.51
N GLU A 21 -11.90 -5.30 11.70
CA GLU A 21 -12.31 -6.18 10.59
C GLU A 21 -13.10 -5.45 9.49
N HIS A 22 -13.63 -4.27 9.79
CA HIS A 22 -14.25 -3.35 8.84
C HIS A 22 -13.23 -2.66 7.91
N ILE A 23 -11.92 -2.80 8.15
CA ILE A 23 -10.88 -2.23 7.29
C ILE A 23 -10.28 -3.30 6.38
N ARG A 24 -10.23 -2.98 5.08
CA ARG A 24 -9.58 -3.78 4.05
C ARG A 24 -8.49 -2.95 3.35
N ILE A 25 -7.42 -3.61 2.95
CA ILE A 25 -6.41 -3.06 2.04
C ILE A 25 -6.60 -3.76 0.69
N THR A 26 -6.93 -3.01 -0.35
CA THR A 26 -7.24 -3.52 -1.69
C THR A 26 -6.26 -2.97 -2.73
N ALA A 27 -6.35 -3.46 -3.97
CA ALA A 27 -5.71 -2.76 -5.09
C ALA A 27 -6.28 -1.32 -5.23
N PRO A 28 -5.46 -0.36 -5.70
CA PRO A 28 -5.91 1.00 -5.98
C PRO A 28 -6.86 1.03 -7.18
N ARG A 29 -7.74 2.04 -7.24
CA ARG A 29 -8.72 2.21 -8.32
C ARG A 29 -8.63 3.63 -8.87
N LEU A 30 -8.86 3.82 -10.16
CA LEU A 30 -8.92 5.17 -10.76
C LEU A 30 -10.09 6.01 -10.21
N SER A 31 -11.08 5.38 -9.58
CA SER A 31 -12.15 6.06 -8.85
C SER A 31 -11.66 6.74 -7.56
N ASP A 32 -10.48 6.35 -7.04
CA ASP A 32 -9.93 6.91 -5.81
C ASP A 32 -9.26 8.27 -6.04
N VAL A 33 -9.00 8.65 -7.30
CA VAL A 33 -8.28 9.88 -7.69
C VAL A 33 -8.78 11.14 -6.95
N PRO A 34 -10.09 11.46 -6.90
CA PRO A 34 -10.54 12.69 -6.25
C PRO A 34 -10.30 12.68 -4.74
N LEU A 35 -10.48 11.52 -4.09
CA LEU A 35 -10.30 11.38 -2.64
C LEU A 35 -8.82 11.37 -2.25
N MET A 36 -7.98 10.69 -3.04
CA MET A 36 -6.54 10.69 -2.85
C MET A 36 -5.95 12.09 -3.09
N ALA A 37 -6.35 12.79 -4.15
CA ALA A 37 -5.94 14.18 -4.37
C ALA A 37 -6.33 15.09 -3.19
N LYS A 38 -7.56 14.97 -2.69
CA LYS A 38 -8.00 15.70 -1.50
C LYS A 38 -7.15 15.36 -0.26
N MET A 39 -6.86 14.08 -0.04
CA MET A 39 -6.04 13.62 1.09
C MET A 39 -4.62 14.17 1.02
N LEU A 40 -3.94 14.05 -0.13
CA LEU A 40 -2.55 14.48 -0.30
C LEU A 40 -2.39 16.01 -0.18
N ASN A 41 -3.45 16.78 -0.43
CA ASN A 41 -3.48 18.22 -0.20
C ASN A 41 -3.92 18.62 1.22
N SER A 42 -4.24 17.67 2.10
CA SER A 42 -4.63 17.96 3.48
C SER A 42 -3.44 18.50 4.28
N HIS A 43 -3.66 19.55 5.07
CA HIS A 43 -2.64 20.12 5.97
C HIS A 43 -2.06 19.12 6.97
N SER A 44 -2.82 18.07 7.29
CA SER A 44 -2.37 16.98 8.17
C SER A 44 -1.47 15.94 7.47
N VAL A 45 -1.41 15.94 6.13
CA VAL A 45 -0.72 14.91 5.33
C VAL A 45 0.46 15.52 4.57
N TRP A 46 0.26 16.62 3.84
CA TRP A 46 1.27 17.16 2.93
C TRP A 46 2.65 17.44 3.57
N PRO A 47 2.77 17.89 4.85
CA PRO A 47 4.09 18.14 5.45
C PRO A 47 4.96 16.89 5.60
N PHE A 48 4.36 15.71 5.51
CA PHE A 48 5.02 14.41 5.67
C PHE A 48 5.31 13.74 4.32
N LEU A 49 4.92 14.36 3.20
CA LEU A 49 5.17 13.82 1.87
C LEU A 49 6.59 14.17 1.42
N SER A 50 7.31 13.18 0.90
CA SER A 50 8.69 13.30 0.44
C SER A 50 8.85 13.91 -0.95
N ALA A 51 7.74 14.25 -1.65
CA ALA A 51 7.75 14.74 -3.02
C ALA A 51 7.27 16.21 -3.13
N PRO A 52 7.85 17.01 -4.04
CA PRO A 52 7.65 18.46 -4.10
C PRO A 52 6.30 18.91 -4.70
N THR A 53 5.36 18.00 -4.96
CA THR A 53 4.15 18.28 -5.75
C THR A 53 2.96 18.73 -4.90
N TYR A 54 3.17 19.61 -3.92
CA TYR A 54 2.07 20.36 -3.33
C TYR A 54 1.81 21.64 -4.14
N PRO A 55 0.58 21.91 -4.60
CA PRO A 55 -0.61 21.05 -4.48
C PRO A 55 -0.63 19.90 -5.50
N TYR A 56 -1.19 18.75 -5.09
CA TYR A 56 -1.37 17.58 -5.94
C TYR A 56 -2.61 17.76 -6.84
N SER A 57 -2.43 17.71 -8.16
CA SER A 57 -3.55 17.69 -9.10
C SER A 57 -4.14 16.28 -9.22
N GLU A 58 -5.43 16.18 -9.58
CA GLU A 58 -6.05 14.89 -9.91
C GLU A 58 -5.34 14.19 -11.08
N GLU A 59 -4.76 14.94 -12.01
CA GLU A 59 -3.98 14.38 -13.12
C GLU A 59 -2.70 13.69 -12.64
N ALA A 60 -1.93 14.34 -11.76
CA ALA A 60 -0.73 13.74 -11.17
C ALA A 60 -1.05 12.50 -10.33
N VAL A 61 -2.16 12.54 -9.59
CA VAL A 61 -2.67 11.39 -8.85
C VAL A 61 -3.08 10.26 -9.78
N ARG A 62 -3.82 10.58 -10.85
CA ARG A 62 -4.23 9.60 -11.87
C ARG A 62 -3.03 8.94 -12.52
N GLU A 63 -2.01 9.71 -12.89
CA GLU A 63 -0.75 9.19 -13.44
C GLU A 63 -0.04 8.29 -12.44
N THR A 64 0.02 8.69 -11.16
CA THR A 64 0.62 7.86 -10.11
C THR A 64 -0.08 6.52 -9.98
N ILE A 65 -1.41 6.50 -9.95
CA ILE A 65 -2.21 5.26 -9.86
C ILE A 65 -1.99 4.41 -11.11
N SER A 66 -2.14 4.98 -12.31
CA SER A 66 -2.12 4.22 -13.57
C SER A 66 -0.74 3.75 -13.99
N ALA A 67 0.29 4.57 -13.82
CA ALA A 67 1.63 4.28 -14.30
C ALA A 67 2.50 3.54 -13.27
N ARG A 68 2.16 3.62 -11.98
CA ARG A 68 2.99 3.05 -10.90
C ARG A 68 2.22 2.07 -10.02
N GLN A 69 1.16 2.50 -9.36
CA GLN A 69 0.53 1.70 -8.31
C GLN A 69 -0.16 0.45 -8.87
N LEU A 70 -1.03 0.61 -9.87
CA LEU A 70 -1.76 -0.49 -10.50
C LEU A 70 -0.82 -1.54 -11.10
N PRO A 71 0.14 -1.18 -11.99
CA PRO A 71 1.07 -2.18 -12.54
C PRO A 71 1.89 -2.91 -11.48
N SER A 72 2.29 -2.21 -10.41
CA SER A 72 3.04 -2.82 -9.30
C SER A 72 2.18 -3.87 -8.57
N CYS A 73 0.93 -3.52 -8.23
CA CYS A 73 0.00 -4.43 -7.57
C CYS A 73 -0.34 -5.64 -8.44
N GLU A 74 -0.59 -5.42 -9.75
CA GLU A 74 -0.88 -6.48 -10.71
C GLU A 74 0.28 -7.46 -10.87
N LYS A 75 1.51 -6.94 -10.97
CA LYS A 75 2.72 -7.77 -11.04
C LYS A 75 2.88 -8.61 -9.78
N ALA A 76 2.74 -8.00 -8.60
CA ALA A 76 2.82 -8.70 -7.32
C ALA A 76 1.74 -9.80 -7.22
N TRP A 77 0.52 -9.49 -7.64
CA TRP A 77 -0.59 -10.44 -7.59
C TRP A 77 -0.39 -11.60 -8.56
N SER A 78 0.13 -11.34 -9.77
CA SER A 78 0.47 -12.41 -10.71
C SER A 78 1.53 -13.34 -10.13
N GLU A 79 2.61 -12.80 -9.56
CA GLU A 79 3.67 -13.60 -8.94
C GLU A 79 3.11 -14.49 -7.81
N ILE A 80 2.31 -13.94 -6.92
CA ILE A 80 1.67 -14.70 -5.83
C ILE A 80 0.78 -15.81 -6.40
N ARG A 81 -0.07 -15.51 -7.38
CA ARG A 81 -0.96 -16.52 -7.98
C ARG A 81 -0.18 -17.66 -8.63
N ASP A 82 0.87 -17.35 -9.39
CA ASP A 82 1.68 -18.36 -10.06
C ASP A 82 2.35 -19.31 -9.05
N LYS A 83 2.85 -18.76 -7.93
CA LYS A 83 3.46 -19.54 -6.84
C LYS A 83 2.44 -20.41 -6.10
N VAL A 84 1.27 -19.85 -5.79
CA VAL A 84 0.18 -20.60 -5.14
C VAL A 84 -0.34 -21.72 -6.05
N ILE A 85 -0.49 -21.47 -7.35
CA ILE A 85 -0.89 -22.49 -8.36
C ILE A 85 0.18 -23.59 -8.45
N ALA A 86 1.45 -23.23 -8.37
CA ALA A 86 2.56 -24.19 -8.32
C ALA A 86 2.62 -25.01 -7.01
N GLY A 87 1.74 -24.73 -6.05
CA GLY A 87 1.61 -25.48 -4.79
C GLY A 87 2.38 -24.88 -3.61
N ASP A 88 3.03 -23.73 -3.79
CA ASP A 88 3.77 -23.04 -2.74
C ASP A 88 2.82 -22.18 -1.90
N LYS A 89 2.22 -22.79 -0.87
CA LYS A 89 1.23 -22.15 0.00
C LYS A 89 1.83 -21.21 1.05
N ASP A 90 3.13 -21.35 1.32
CA ASP A 90 3.86 -20.56 2.31
C ASP A 90 4.74 -19.48 1.64
N TYR A 91 4.52 -19.22 0.36
CA TYR A 91 5.25 -18.21 -0.41
C TYR A 91 5.12 -16.82 0.24
N VAL A 92 6.28 -16.24 0.56
CA VAL A 92 6.39 -14.85 1.03
C VAL A 92 6.54 -13.95 -0.18
N ALA A 93 5.59 -13.04 -0.38
CA ALA A 93 5.60 -12.13 -1.51
C ALA A 93 6.75 -11.12 -1.44
N ARG A 94 7.34 -10.83 -2.60
CA ARG A 94 8.40 -9.80 -2.74
C ARG A 94 7.86 -8.38 -2.63
N SER A 95 6.61 -8.18 -3.00
CA SER A 95 5.91 -6.89 -2.98
C SER A 95 4.43 -7.09 -2.63
N MET A 96 3.76 -6.02 -2.18
CA MET A 96 2.35 -6.09 -1.85
C MET A 96 1.44 -5.93 -3.08
N PRO A 97 0.43 -6.80 -3.25
CA PRO A 97 -0.56 -6.68 -4.33
C PRO A 97 -1.70 -5.70 -4.02
N VAL A 98 -1.65 -5.02 -2.88
CA VAL A 98 -2.71 -4.14 -2.37
C VAL A 98 -2.07 -2.92 -1.72
N MET A 99 -2.76 -1.77 -1.77
CA MET A 99 -2.26 -0.49 -1.24
C MET A 99 -3.37 0.37 -0.62
N SER A 100 -4.56 0.39 -1.22
CA SER A 100 -5.60 1.33 -0.79
C SER A 100 -6.37 0.83 0.43
N VAL A 101 -6.39 1.65 1.46
CA VAL A 101 -7.14 1.43 2.70
C VAL A 101 -8.59 1.80 2.47
N ARG A 102 -9.49 0.83 2.70
CA ARG A 102 -10.93 0.98 2.57
C ARG A 102 -11.64 0.59 3.86
N GLU A 103 -12.67 1.35 4.19
CA GLU A 103 -13.65 0.99 5.21
C GLU A 103 -14.85 0.32 4.55
N VAL A 104 -15.22 -0.85 5.05
CA VAL A 104 -16.42 -1.59 4.68
C VAL A 104 -17.56 -1.12 5.58
N LEU A 105 -18.59 -0.53 4.99
CA LEU A 105 -19.77 -0.04 5.69
C LEU A 105 -20.75 -1.20 5.98
N GLU A 106 -21.78 -0.92 6.78
CA GLU A 106 -22.81 -1.92 7.16
C GLU A 106 -23.56 -2.50 5.96
N ASP A 107 -23.72 -1.72 4.88
CA ASP A 107 -24.34 -2.15 3.63
C ASP A 107 -23.39 -2.97 2.71
N GLY A 108 -22.15 -3.17 3.15
CA GLY A 108 -21.11 -3.88 2.43
C GLY A 108 -20.35 -3.03 1.41
N SER A 109 -20.71 -1.75 1.23
CA SER A 109 -19.98 -0.84 0.36
C SER A 109 -18.59 -0.51 0.92
N GLU A 110 -17.64 -0.24 0.03
CA GLU A 110 -16.26 0.04 0.41
C GLU A 110 -15.88 1.47 0.07
N VAL A 111 -15.47 2.24 1.08
CA VAL A 111 -15.09 3.65 0.91
C VAL A 111 -13.59 3.81 1.11
N TYR A 112 -12.94 4.48 0.17
CA TYR A 112 -11.52 4.83 0.28
C TYR A 112 -11.28 5.74 1.50
N ARG A 113 -10.21 5.45 2.25
CA ARG A 113 -9.79 6.17 3.47
C ARG A 113 -8.33 6.63 3.43
N GLY A 114 -7.53 6.04 2.56
CA GLY A 114 -6.13 6.38 2.39
C GLY A 114 -5.37 5.28 1.68
N ASP A 115 -4.04 5.34 1.76
CA ASP A 115 -3.14 4.35 1.19
C ASP A 115 -2.14 3.86 2.25
N ALA A 116 -1.72 2.62 2.09
CA ALA A 116 -0.73 1.95 2.91
C ALA A 116 0.26 1.21 2.01
N TRP A 117 1.54 1.42 2.27
CA TRP A 117 2.63 0.89 1.48
C TRP A 117 3.58 0.09 2.37
N VAL A 118 3.93 -1.11 1.91
CA VAL A 118 5.02 -1.91 2.47
C VAL A 118 6.05 -2.11 1.38
N ASN A 119 7.23 -1.57 1.59
CA ASN A 119 8.37 -1.73 0.69
C ASN A 119 9.60 -2.16 1.49
N ARG A 120 10.64 -2.63 0.81
CA ARG A 120 11.95 -2.75 1.44
C ARG A 120 12.45 -1.35 1.80
N SER A 121 13.09 -1.22 2.96
CA SER A 121 13.51 0.07 3.51
C SER A 121 14.44 0.82 2.57
N TRP A 122 14.22 2.14 2.48
CA TRP A 122 15.11 3.10 1.83
C TRP A 122 16.12 3.73 2.80
N TYR A 123 16.15 3.29 4.05
CA TYR A 123 17.13 3.74 5.06
C TYR A 123 17.25 5.27 5.16
N HIS A 124 16.10 5.98 5.15
CA HIS A 124 16.06 7.45 5.18
C HIS A 124 16.77 8.07 6.39
N GLU A 125 16.94 7.29 7.46
CA GLU A 125 17.68 7.62 8.67
C GLU A 125 19.21 7.64 8.51
N VAL A 126 19.77 7.02 7.47
CA VAL A 126 21.22 6.97 7.22
C VAL A 126 21.62 8.23 6.45
N GLU A 127 22.31 9.18 7.09
CA GLU A 127 22.66 10.48 6.49
C GLU A 127 23.66 10.37 5.32
N ASP A 128 24.64 9.46 5.43
CA ASP A 128 25.62 9.22 4.37
C ASP A 128 24.95 8.51 3.17
N LEU A 129 25.01 9.15 2.00
CA LEU A 129 24.31 8.68 0.80
C LEU A 129 24.91 7.40 0.20
N ASP A 130 26.21 7.19 0.34
CA ASP A 130 26.86 5.98 -0.18
C ASP A 130 26.60 4.78 0.75
N GLU A 131 26.66 4.99 2.07
CA GLU A 131 26.27 3.98 3.05
C GLU A 131 24.78 3.61 2.91
N ARG A 132 23.91 4.61 2.73
CA ARG A 132 22.48 4.40 2.49
C ARG A 132 22.24 3.56 1.25
N ARG A 133 22.82 3.96 0.11
CA ARG A 133 22.66 3.22 -1.15
C ARG A 133 23.16 1.78 -1.02
N LYS A 134 24.30 1.56 -0.35
CA LYS A 134 24.82 0.22 -0.12
C LYS A 134 23.84 -0.61 0.73
N ALA A 135 23.30 -0.05 1.81
CA ALA A 135 22.30 -0.71 2.65
C ALA A 135 21.02 -1.04 1.88
N GLU A 136 20.54 -0.12 1.02
CA GLU A 136 19.41 -0.34 0.13
C GLU A 136 19.67 -1.50 -0.84
N GLU A 137 20.80 -1.51 -1.53
CA GLU A 137 21.19 -2.57 -2.47
C GLU A 137 21.31 -3.94 -1.77
N GLU A 138 21.96 -3.99 -0.61
CA GLU A 138 22.08 -5.21 0.21
C GLU A 138 20.71 -5.71 0.66
N ASN A 139 19.82 -4.83 1.09
CA ASN A 139 18.48 -5.20 1.52
C ASN A 139 17.58 -5.62 0.35
N LEU A 140 17.71 -5.00 -0.82
CA LEU A 140 17.00 -5.37 -2.07
C LEU A 140 17.47 -6.71 -2.64
N ALA A 141 18.72 -7.10 -2.40
CA ALA A 141 19.27 -8.37 -2.87
C ALA A 141 18.80 -9.60 -2.07
N LYS A 142 18.24 -9.41 -0.87
CA LYS A 142 17.77 -10.52 -0.02
C LYS A 142 16.63 -11.29 -0.66
N GLU A 143 16.61 -12.61 -0.46
CA GLU A 143 15.49 -13.44 -0.94
C GLU A 143 14.22 -13.21 -0.13
N ALA A 144 13.06 -13.38 -0.76
CA ALA A 144 11.79 -13.23 -0.07
C ALA A 144 11.67 -14.25 1.07
N GLY A 145 11.25 -13.77 2.25
CA GLY A 145 11.21 -14.59 3.47
C GLY A 145 12.47 -14.55 4.32
N ASP A 146 13.55 -13.89 3.88
CA ASP A 146 14.71 -13.62 4.73
C ASP A 146 14.28 -12.75 5.93
N PRO A 147 14.45 -13.24 7.18
CA PRO A 147 13.98 -12.54 8.38
C PRO A 147 14.77 -11.25 8.68
N THR A 148 15.90 -11.03 8.01
CA THR A 148 16.73 -9.84 8.15
C THR A 148 16.35 -8.73 7.18
N ILE A 149 15.36 -8.94 6.29
CA ILE A 149 14.86 -7.88 5.43
C ILE A 149 14.30 -6.76 6.31
N MET A 150 14.82 -5.56 6.09
CA MET A 150 14.27 -4.35 6.67
C MET A 150 13.12 -3.87 5.79
N TRP A 151 11.92 -3.83 6.36
CA TRP A 151 10.73 -3.31 5.69
C TRP A 151 10.46 -1.88 6.16
N ALA A 152 10.04 -1.02 5.25
CA ALA A 152 9.44 0.27 5.53
C ALA A 152 7.94 0.18 5.33
N LEU A 153 7.19 0.71 6.31
CA LEU A 153 5.76 0.88 6.26
C LEU A 153 5.47 2.39 6.18
N ALA A 154 4.69 2.80 5.18
CA ALA A 154 4.13 4.14 5.08
C ALA A 154 2.61 4.04 5.02
N CYS A 155 1.92 5.01 5.62
CA CYS A 155 0.47 5.08 5.58
C CYS A 155 0.05 6.55 5.53
N GLU A 156 -0.64 6.93 4.47
CA GLU A 156 -1.29 8.22 4.33
C GLU A 156 -2.79 8.02 4.53
N TYR A 157 -3.36 8.62 5.57
CA TYR A 157 -4.79 8.57 5.81
C TYR A 157 -5.28 9.89 6.38
N THR A 158 -6.50 10.25 6.01
CA THR A 158 -7.25 11.29 6.73
C THR A 158 -8.15 10.63 7.73
N LEU A 159 -7.96 10.90 9.03
CA LEU A 159 -8.97 10.63 10.04
C LEU A 159 -10.24 11.40 9.65
N LEU A 160 -11.31 10.69 9.27
CA LEU A 160 -12.62 11.31 9.29
C LEU A 160 -12.97 11.62 10.76
N PRO A 161 -13.65 12.75 11.04
CA PRO A 161 -14.01 13.14 12.40
C PRO A 161 -14.75 12.07 13.22
N SER A 162 -15.34 11.06 12.58
CA SER A 162 -16.00 9.93 13.26
C SER A 162 -15.05 9.02 14.04
N LEU A 163 -13.73 9.10 13.83
CA LEU A 163 -12.71 8.36 14.59
C LEU A 163 -11.98 9.23 15.63
N ALA A 164 -12.34 10.51 15.76
CA ALA A 164 -11.76 11.43 16.75
C ALA A 164 -12.40 11.33 18.15
N THR A 165 -13.32 10.38 18.35
CA THR A 165 -13.87 10.03 19.66
C THR A 165 -13.42 8.64 20.08
N PHE A 166 -12.20 8.57 20.62
CA PHE A 166 -11.77 7.57 21.59
C PHE A 166 -10.96 8.27 22.69
#